data_AF-A0A6S7KCL7-F1
#
_entry.id   AF-A0A6S7KCL7-F1
#
_cell.length_a   1.000
_cell.length_b   1.000
_cell.length_c   1.000
_cell.angle_alpha   90.00
_cell.angle_beta   90.00
_cell.angle_gamma   90.00
#
_symmetry.space_group_name_H-M   'P 1'
#
loop_
_entity.id
_entity.type
_entity.pdbx_description
1 polymer ?
#
loop_
_entity_poly.entity_id
_entity_poly.type
_entity_poly.pdbx_seq_one_letter_code
_entity_poly.pdbx_strand_id
1 'polypeptide(L)'
;MDKNRPEEASIILTTFLRIENNPRGIRAKKNLTTENAAKWTANPNVRGVSDQRTPGNSAQQVSPSVITVQKKEHWAKACRSQASQQLRKKQVNELTSRQETEEESSSEEDVYFLGEVVHLDTINKSGHKPWTADKKISQSLISSCNVKTIPYQQPTTDTTFANLAGARYFTKLDANSGFWQIKLSERSKPLTTFITPWGRYCLNVFPFGISSGSEKFQKCMCQILEGLYGVECNIDDVLVHGATQEEHDRRLEAVLQRLGNANVTLNAEKCVFNVSSVKFLGQIVGADGIKPDPEKIQAIREMPHPTNLHEVRSFLGMVNQFSKFTTNLADLTKPIRELLVKNTAWTWGPPQQDAFDKIKKALTSAPTLTLYDPNKATKIAADASSYGLGAVVLQEEGPDTWKPVSFISRSMTTTEARYAQIEKEALA
;
A
#
# COMPACT_ATOMS: atom_id res chain seq x y z
N MET A 1 20.46 18.58 34.31
CA MET A 1 21.61 19.19 33.61
C MET A 1 22.07 18.09 32.66
N ASP A 2 21.66 18.08 31.41
CA ASP A 2 21.91 19.11 30.40
C ASP A 2 20.70 19.20 29.45
N LYS A 3 20.15 20.41 29.29
CA LYS A 3 19.03 20.74 28.40
C LYS A 3 19.58 21.75 27.40
N ASN A 4 20.30 21.31 26.38
CA ASN A 4 20.65 22.11 25.21
C ASN A 4 21.35 21.24 24.16
N ARG A 5 20.59 20.68 23.20
CA ARG A 5 21.12 20.36 21.86
C ARG A 5 20.09 20.01 20.75
N PRO A 6 18.94 20.71 20.63
CA PRO A 6 18.12 20.61 19.40
C PRO A 6 18.75 21.29 18.16
N GLU A 7 19.93 21.91 18.28
CA GLU A 7 20.54 22.70 17.19
C GLU A 7 21.27 21.85 16.14
N GLU A 8 21.85 20.69 16.48
CA GLU A 8 22.65 19.91 15.52
C GLU A 8 21.77 19.22 14.44
N ALA A 9 20.59 18.70 14.81
CA ALA A 9 19.62 18.17 13.84
C ALA A 9 18.98 19.28 12.97
N SER A 10 18.77 20.47 13.55
CA SER A 10 18.30 21.64 12.82
C SER A 10 19.34 22.17 11.82
N ILE A 11 20.64 22.07 12.14
CA ILE A 11 21.74 22.48 11.25
C ILE A 11 21.87 21.54 10.05
N ILE A 12 21.67 20.23 10.23
CA ILE A 12 21.66 19.26 9.12
C ILE A 12 20.46 19.52 8.20
N LEU A 13 19.27 19.73 8.76
CA LEU A 13 18.04 20.06 8.01
C LEU A 13 18.18 21.39 7.25
N THR A 14 18.78 22.40 7.88
CA THR A 14 18.98 23.73 7.29
C THR A 14 20.03 23.70 6.20
N THR A 15 21.07 22.85 6.32
CA THR A 15 22.11 22.73 5.30
C THR A 15 21.60 22.01 4.05
N PHE A 16 20.73 21.01 4.20
CA PHE A 16 20.09 20.33 3.07
C PHE A 16 19.06 21.23 2.35
N LEU A 17 18.23 21.97 3.09
CA LEU A 17 17.26 22.93 2.53
C LEU A 17 17.92 24.18 1.91
N ARG A 18 19.17 24.50 2.26
CA ARG A 18 19.90 25.65 1.72
C ARG A 18 20.55 25.35 0.36
N ILE A 19 20.78 24.07 0.03
CA ILE A 19 21.22 23.63 -1.30
C ILE A 19 20.08 23.79 -2.33
N GLU A 20 18.82 23.75 -1.90
CA GLU A 20 17.65 24.00 -2.76
C GLU A 20 17.44 25.49 -3.12
N ASN A 21 18.16 26.44 -2.48
CA ASN A 21 17.98 27.88 -2.69
C ASN A 21 19.19 28.55 -3.38
N ASN A 22 19.64 28.02 -4.52
CA ASN A 22 20.49 28.75 -5.47
C ASN A 22 19.63 29.21 -6.69
N PRO A 23 19.54 30.52 -7.00
CA PRO A 23 18.38 31.08 -7.69
C PRO A 23 18.55 31.16 -9.21
N ARG A 24 17.63 30.53 -9.94
CA ARG A 24 17.22 30.98 -11.27
C ARG A 24 15.71 31.21 -11.28
N GLY A 25 15.35 32.40 -10.80
CA GLY A 25 14.17 33.20 -11.15
C GLY A 25 12.80 32.51 -11.18
N ILE A 26 11.93 32.89 -10.25
CA ILE A 26 10.73 33.69 -10.54
C ILE A 26 10.17 34.28 -9.23
N ARG A 27 9.78 35.54 -9.34
CA ARG A 27 9.40 36.51 -8.32
C ARG A 27 8.08 36.10 -7.62
N ALA A 28 8.11 35.96 -6.31
CA ALA A 28 6.90 35.86 -5.50
C ALA A 28 6.08 37.17 -5.61
N LYS A 29 4.82 37.07 -6.06
CA LYS A 29 3.82 38.11 -5.84
C LYS A 29 3.05 37.79 -4.57
N LYS A 30 3.40 38.47 -3.47
CA LYS A 30 2.46 38.81 -2.40
C LYS A 30 1.36 39.69 -3.01
N ASN A 31 0.10 39.35 -2.76
CA ASN A 31 -1.03 40.26 -2.57
C ASN A 31 -2.24 39.42 -2.14
N LEU A 32 -2.38 39.24 -0.82
CA LEU A 32 -3.65 38.94 -0.18
C LEU A 32 -4.34 40.29 0.04
N THR A 33 -5.36 40.58 -0.77
CA THR A 33 -6.36 41.58 -0.44
C THR A 33 -7.69 40.85 -0.26
N THR A 34 -8.25 41.01 0.93
CA THR A 34 -9.63 40.76 1.30
C THR A 34 -10.59 41.33 0.27
N GLU A 35 -11.34 40.48 -0.44
CA GLU A 35 -12.65 40.84 -1.00
C GLU A 35 -13.42 39.61 -1.50
N ASN A 36 -14.73 39.64 -1.29
CA ASN A 36 -15.78 38.72 -1.78
C ASN A 36 -16.09 37.47 -0.95
N ALA A 37 -16.28 37.67 0.36
CA ALA A 37 -17.35 37.01 1.09
C ALA A 37 -18.68 37.76 0.80
N ALA A 38 -19.34 37.43 -0.32
CA ALA A 38 -20.76 37.74 -0.56
C ALA A 38 -21.19 37.18 -1.93
N LYS A 39 -21.98 36.10 -1.94
CA LYS A 39 -23.01 35.76 -2.96
C LYS A 39 -23.47 34.30 -2.81
N TRP A 40 -24.09 33.96 -1.69
CA TRP A 40 -24.93 32.76 -1.57
C TRP A 40 -26.19 33.13 -0.79
N THR A 41 -27.14 33.78 -1.47
CA THR A 41 -28.53 33.89 -1.02
C THR A 41 -29.45 33.75 -2.22
N ALA A 42 -30.38 32.80 -2.09
CA ALA A 42 -31.65 32.63 -2.79
C ALA A 42 -31.64 32.18 -4.27
N ASN A 43 -32.12 30.94 -4.51
CA ASN A 43 -33.32 30.75 -5.34
C ASN A 43 -34.07 29.46 -4.92
N PRO A 44 -35.30 29.57 -4.37
CA PRO A 44 -36.18 28.46 -4.04
C PRO A 44 -37.19 28.23 -5.17
N ASN A 45 -37.12 27.11 -5.89
CA ASN A 45 -38.24 26.58 -6.68
C ASN A 45 -37.87 25.22 -7.29
N VAL A 46 -38.28 24.12 -6.68
CA VAL A 46 -39.09 23.05 -7.32
C VAL A 46 -39.82 22.30 -6.20
N ARG A 47 -41.15 22.35 -6.24
CA ARG A 47 -42.11 21.72 -5.31
C ARG A 47 -42.18 20.21 -5.55
N GLY A 48 -42.46 19.46 -4.47
CA GLY A 48 -42.61 18.00 -4.49
C GLY A 48 -43.92 17.47 -5.08
N VAL A 49 -43.97 16.14 -5.23
CA VAL A 49 -45.19 15.32 -5.28
C VAL A 49 -44.92 14.03 -4.51
N SER A 50 -45.91 13.66 -3.72
CA SER A 50 -46.03 12.61 -2.70
C SER A 50 -46.39 11.21 -3.23
N ASP A 51 -45.86 10.19 -2.57
CA ASP A 51 -46.48 8.94 -2.04
C ASP A 51 -47.74 8.33 -2.71
N GLN A 52 -47.68 7.03 -3.10
CA GLN A 52 -48.75 6.00 -2.94
C GLN A 52 -48.20 4.56 -3.12
N ARG A 53 -48.74 3.60 -2.36
CA ARG A 53 -48.42 2.14 -2.33
C ARG A 53 -49.43 1.26 -3.09
N THR A 54 -48.98 0.03 -3.42
CA THR A 54 -49.67 -1.29 -3.57
C THR A 54 -50.04 -1.78 -5.00
N PRO A 55 -50.39 -3.08 -5.23
CA PRO A 55 -49.48 -4.24 -5.39
C PRO A 55 -49.79 -5.10 -6.66
N GLY A 56 -48.89 -6.01 -7.07
CA GLY A 56 -49.25 -7.13 -7.97
C GLY A 56 -48.27 -7.51 -9.09
N ASN A 57 -47.76 -8.74 -9.00
CA ASN A 57 -47.10 -9.61 -9.98
C ASN A 57 -47.03 -9.19 -11.46
N SER A 58 -45.82 -9.18 -12.01
CA SER A 58 -45.44 -10.05 -13.14
C SER A 58 -43.92 -10.07 -13.30
N ALA A 59 -43.36 -11.25 -13.58
CA ALA A 59 -41.96 -11.44 -13.88
C ALA A 59 -41.58 -10.67 -15.15
N GLN A 60 -40.75 -9.63 -15.01
CA GLN A 60 -39.98 -9.08 -16.11
C GLN A 60 -38.50 -9.15 -15.74
N GLN A 61 -37.78 -9.98 -16.50
CA GLN A 61 -36.33 -9.92 -16.62
C GLN A 61 -35.92 -8.48 -16.94
N VAL A 62 -35.43 -7.75 -15.94
CA VAL A 62 -34.75 -6.48 -16.17
C VAL A 62 -33.36 -6.83 -16.69
N SER A 63 -33.18 -6.67 -17.98
CA SER A 63 -31.91 -6.86 -18.68
C SER A 63 -30.84 -5.91 -18.10
N PRO A 64 -29.61 -6.39 -17.76
CA PRO A 64 -28.52 -5.56 -17.21
C PRO A 64 -27.99 -4.48 -18.18
N SER A 65 -28.58 -4.37 -19.36
CA SER A 65 -28.03 -3.68 -20.52
C SER A 65 -28.34 -2.18 -20.55
N VAL A 66 -29.46 -1.72 -19.97
CA VAL A 66 -29.95 -0.36 -20.22
C VAL A 66 -29.34 0.69 -19.27
N ILE A 67 -29.16 0.35 -17.98
CA ILE A 67 -28.52 1.25 -17.00
C ILE A 67 -27.01 1.39 -17.28
N THR A 68 -26.39 0.33 -17.80
CA THR A 68 -24.97 0.30 -18.15
C THR A 68 -24.68 1.12 -19.41
N VAL A 69 -25.60 1.14 -20.38
CA VAL A 69 -25.48 1.94 -21.60
C VAL A 69 -25.72 3.44 -21.33
N GLN A 70 -26.73 3.80 -20.53
CA GLN A 70 -26.96 5.21 -20.18
C GLN A 70 -25.83 5.81 -19.32
N LYS A 71 -25.21 5.02 -18.42
CA LYS A 71 -23.99 5.45 -17.72
C LYS A 71 -22.82 5.62 -18.69
N LYS A 72 -22.60 4.70 -19.64
CA LYS A 72 -21.55 4.83 -20.66
C LYS A 72 -21.73 6.06 -21.56
N GLU A 73 -22.97 6.41 -21.94
CA GLU A 73 -23.24 7.60 -22.76
C GLU A 73 -23.07 8.92 -22.00
N HIS A 74 -23.53 9.00 -20.75
CA HIS A 74 -23.25 10.16 -19.90
C HIS A 74 -21.75 10.32 -19.61
N TRP A 75 -21.03 9.21 -19.44
CA TRP A 75 -19.57 9.19 -19.32
C TRP A 75 -18.86 9.64 -20.60
N ALA A 76 -19.29 9.16 -21.76
CA ALA A 76 -18.73 9.59 -23.04
C ALA A 76 -19.02 11.08 -23.32
N LYS A 77 -20.15 11.62 -22.84
CA LYS A 77 -20.44 13.07 -22.85
C LYS A 77 -19.54 13.87 -21.90
N ALA A 78 -19.29 13.38 -20.68
CA ALA A 78 -18.38 14.02 -19.72
C ALA A 78 -16.92 14.02 -20.22
N CYS A 79 -16.45 12.89 -20.77
CA CYS A 79 -15.14 12.76 -21.43
C CYS A 79 -15.01 13.63 -22.69
N ARG A 80 -16.11 14.07 -23.30
CA ARG A 80 -16.10 15.00 -24.45
C ARG A 80 -16.22 16.47 -24.04
N SER A 81 -16.40 16.78 -22.75
CA SER A 81 -16.51 18.17 -22.32
C SER A 81 -15.21 18.93 -22.61
N GLN A 82 -15.34 20.17 -23.08
CA GLN A 82 -14.21 21.03 -23.44
C GLN A 82 -13.28 21.28 -22.23
N ALA A 83 -13.83 21.30 -21.02
CA ALA A 83 -13.07 21.41 -19.78
C ALA A 83 -12.18 20.18 -19.50
N SER A 84 -12.69 18.96 -19.71
CA SER A 84 -11.89 17.73 -19.57
C SER A 84 -10.84 17.60 -20.68
N GLN A 85 -11.08 18.14 -21.86
CA GLN A 85 -10.10 18.22 -22.94
C GLN A 85 -9.00 19.25 -22.64
N GLN A 86 -9.36 20.45 -22.15
CA GLN A 86 -8.39 21.47 -21.75
C GLN A 86 -7.49 21.01 -20.60
N LEU A 87 -8.05 20.28 -19.62
CA LEU A 87 -7.28 19.70 -18.54
C LEU A 87 -6.25 18.68 -19.05
N ARG A 88 -6.67 17.76 -19.94
CA ARG A 88 -5.77 16.78 -20.55
C ARG A 88 -4.66 17.43 -21.37
N LYS A 89 -4.98 18.46 -22.15
CA LYS A 89 -3.97 19.22 -22.90
C LYS A 89 -2.98 19.92 -21.98
N LYS A 90 -3.45 20.47 -20.87
CA LYS A 90 -2.58 21.08 -19.85
C LYS A 90 -1.64 20.05 -19.22
N GLN A 91 -2.13 18.85 -18.92
CA GLN A 91 -1.33 17.77 -18.35
C GLN A 91 -0.23 17.28 -19.31
N VAL A 92 -0.58 16.98 -20.56
CA VAL A 92 0.41 16.57 -21.57
C VAL A 92 1.49 17.64 -21.75
N ASN A 93 1.09 18.91 -21.82
CA ASN A 93 2.05 20.01 -21.94
C ASN A 93 2.96 20.13 -20.71
N GLU A 94 2.45 19.87 -19.51
CA GLU A 94 3.24 19.88 -18.28
C GLU A 94 4.25 18.74 -18.24
N LEU A 95 3.84 17.51 -18.60
CA LEU A 95 4.75 16.35 -18.71
C LEU A 95 5.84 16.58 -19.76
N THR A 96 5.48 17.10 -20.93
CA THR A 96 6.43 17.45 -21.99
C THR A 96 7.38 18.56 -21.52
N SER A 97 6.90 19.56 -20.76
CA SER A 97 7.76 20.61 -20.21
C SER A 97 8.77 20.09 -19.18
N ARG A 98 8.44 18.99 -18.49
CA ARG A 98 9.33 18.29 -17.55
C ARG A 98 10.21 17.23 -18.22
N GLN A 99 10.13 17.09 -19.55
CA GLN A 99 10.81 16.05 -20.35
C GLN A 99 10.41 14.61 -19.99
N GLU A 100 9.25 14.43 -19.35
CA GLU A 100 8.73 13.11 -18.94
C GLU A 100 8.00 12.39 -20.09
N THR A 101 7.54 13.13 -21.10
CA THR A 101 6.92 12.63 -22.34
C THR A 101 7.51 13.30 -23.57
N GLU A 102 7.57 12.58 -24.69
CA GLU A 102 7.96 13.11 -25.99
C GLU A 102 6.98 12.72 -27.10
N GLU A 103 6.92 13.52 -28.16
CA GLU A 103 6.03 13.26 -29.29
C GLU A 103 6.63 12.17 -30.19
N GLU A 104 5.85 11.11 -30.43
CA GLU A 104 6.31 9.94 -31.17
C GLU A 104 6.09 10.19 -32.68
N SER A 105 7.18 10.52 -33.37
CA SER A 105 7.19 10.91 -34.79
C SER A 105 7.49 9.77 -35.76
N SER A 106 7.67 8.53 -35.27
CA SER A 106 7.98 7.38 -36.13
C SER A 106 6.86 7.05 -37.13
N SER A 107 7.29 6.80 -38.36
CA SER A 107 6.47 6.41 -39.53
C SER A 107 6.38 4.89 -39.72
N GLU A 108 6.93 4.10 -38.79
CA GLU A 108 7.00 2.64 -38.90
C GLU A 108 5.69 1.97 -38.46
N GLU A 109 5.24 0.99 -39.23
CA GLU A 109 4.03 0.17 -39.00
C GLU A 109 4.14 -0.75 -37.76
N ASP A 110 5.25 -0.71 -37.02
CA ASP A 110 5.57 -1.60 -35.88
C ASP A 110 5.41 -0.94 -34.49
N VAL A 111 4.56 0.08 -34.35
CA VAL A 111 4.28 0.69 -33.04
C VAL A 111 3.23 -0.13 -32.29
N TYR A 112 3.65 -0.86 -31.27
CA TYR A 112 2.76 -1.56 -30.34
C TYR A 112 2.02 -0.54 -29.45
N PHE A 113 0.70 -0.47 -29.55
CA PHE A 113 -0.12 0.50 -28.81
C PHE A 113 -0.50 0.00 -27.41
N LEU A 114 -0.33 0.85 -26.39
CA LEU A 114 -0.82 0.57 -25.03
C LEU A 114 -2.30 0.91 -24.81
N GLY A 115 -2.96 1.56 -25.78
CA GLY A 115 -4.38 1.90 -25.72
C GLY A 115 -4.66 3.41 -25.65
N GLU A 116 -5.94 3.75 -25.58
CA GLU A 116 -6.47 5.12 -25.57
C GLU A 116 -6.47 5.69 -24.13
N VAL A 117 -6.01 6.92 -23.90
CA VAL A 117 -5.95 7.52 -22.55
C VAL A 117 -7.36 7.74 -21.98
N VAL A 118 -7.83 6.79 -21.16
CA VAL A 118 -9.09 6.92 -20.41
C VAL A 118 -8.80 7.51 -19.03
N HIS A 119 -9.12 8.79 -18.84
CA HIS A 119 -9.11 9.37 -17.50
C HIS A 119 -10.42 9.05 -16.75
N LEU A 120 -10.34 8.24 -15.68
CA LEU A 120 -11.40 8.16 -14.66
C LEU A 120 -11.34 9.43 -13.79
N ASP A 121 -12.20 10.40 -14.07
CA ASP A 121 -12.42 11.57 -13.20
C ASP A 121 -12.89 11.09 -11.82
N THR A 122 -11.98 11.04 -10.84
CA THR A 122 -12.37 10.83 -9.43
C THR A 122 -12.43 12.18 -8.75
N ILE A 123 -13.63 12.77 -8.67
CA ILE A 123 -13.87 14.01 -7.92
C ILE A 123 -13.84 13.65 -6.43
N ASN A 124 -12.90 14.21 -5.67
CA ASN A 124 -12.89 14.09 -4.21
C ASN A 124 -13.90 15.07 -3.59
N LYS A 125 -14.51 14.72 -2.44
CA LYS A 125 -15.56 15.50 -1.74
C LYS A 125 -15.11 16.89 -1.24
N SER A 126 -13.84 17.26 -1.40
CA SER A 126 -13.24 18.50 -0.88
C SER A 126 -12.98 19.59 -1.94
N GLY A 127 -13.34 19.38 -3.21
CA GLY A 127 -13.18 20.41 -4.26
C GLY A 127 -11.73 20.76 -4.63
N HIS A 128 -10.74 20.22 -3.92
CA HIS A 128 -9.34 20.19 -4.34
C HIS A 128 -9.10 18.95 -5.19
N LYS A 129 -8.50 19.13 -6.38
CA LYS A 129 -8.04 18.05 -7.25
C LYS A 129 -6.61 17.68 -6.84
N PRO A 130 -6.36 16.56 -6.15
CA PRO A 130 -4.99 16.08 -6.01
C PRO A 130 -4.60 15.36 -7.30
N TRP A 131 -3.30 15.31 -7.57
CA TRP A 131 -2.60 14.51 -8.60
C TRP A 131 -2.82 12.99 -8.49
N THR A 132 -3.82 12.51 -7.75
CA THR A 132 -4.20 11.10 -7.59
C THR A 132 -4.84 10.50 -8.83
N ALA A 133 -5.18 11.35 -9.80
CA ALA A 133 -5.81 11.03 -11.05
C ALA A 133 -4.86 10.26 -12.01
N ASP A 134 -3.56 10.58 -12.02
CA ASP A 134 -2.54 9.94 -12.89
C ASP A 134 -2.19 8.50 -12.50
N LYS A 135 -2.44 8.10 -11.25
CA LYS A 135 -2.10 6.74 -10.76
C LYS A 135 -3.01 5.64 -11.29
N LYS A 136 -4.25 5.96 -11.69
CA LYS A 136 -5.23 4.96 -12.17
C LYS A 136 -5.28 4.82 -13.69
N ILE A 137 -4.96 5.88 -14.43
CA ILE A 137 -4.92 5.86 -15.91
C ILE A 137 -3.85 4.88 -16.40
N SER A 138 -2.67 4.99 -15.81
CA SER A 138 -1.49 4.19 -16.07
C SER A 138 -1.69 2.70 -15.69
N GLN A 139 -2.41 2.41 -14.59
CA GLN A 139 -2.75 1.04 -14.19
C GLN A 139 -3.70 0.30 -15.14
N SER A 140 -4.64 1.02 -15.78
CA SER A 140 -5.63 0.41 -16.68
C SER A 140 -5.08 0.11 -18.08
N LEU A 141 -4.03 0.81 -18.51
CA LEU A 141 -3.51 0.75 -19.89
C LEU A 141 -2.51 -0.39 -20.10
N ILE A 142 -1.82 -0.87 -19.06
CA ILE A 142 -0.59 -1.67 -19.23
C ILE A 142 -0.72 -3.11 -18.70
N SER A 143 -1.88 -3.48 -18.15
CA SER A 143 -2.10 -4.82 -17.59
C SER A 143 -2.09 -5.96 -18.63
N SER A 144 -2.12 -5.65 -19.93
CA SER A 144 -2.23 -6.64 -21.02
C SER A 144 -0.95 -6.84 -21.82
N CYS A 145 0.14 -6.16 -21.48
CA CYS A 145 1.40 -6.31 -22.19
C CYS A 145 2.18 -7.52 -21.66
N ASN A 146 2.59 -8.41 -22.57
CA ASN A 146 3.49 -9.53 -22.29
C ASN A 146 4.93 -9.00 -22.06
N VAL A 147 5.11 -8.23 -20.99
CA VAL A 147 6.44 -7.76 -20.57
C VAL A 147 7.12 -8.91 -19.86
N LYS A 148 8.26 -9.36 -20.41
CA LYS A 148 9.10 -10.37 -19.76
C LYS A 148 9.55 -9.81 -18.41
N THR A 149 8.99 -10.38 -17.35
CA THR A 149 9.27 -9.98 -15.97
C THR A 149 10.49 -10.76 -15.50
N ILE A 150 11.51 -10.06 -14.99
CA ILE A 150 12.66 -10.68 -14.34
C ILE A 150 12.38 -10.59 -12.85
N PRO A 151 11.93 -11.67 -12.20
CA PRO A 151 11.52 -11.62 -10.81
C PRO A 151 12.70 -11.17 -9.95
N TYR A 152 12.50 -10.08 -9.22
CA TYR A 152 13.43 -9.66 -8.18
C TYR A 152 12.87 -10.11 -6.84
N GLN A 153 13.60 -10.97 -6.14
CA GLN A 153 13.17 -11.48 -4.84
C GLN A 153 13.10 -10.33 -3.85
N GLN A 154 11.89 -10.00 -3.40
CA GLN A 154 11.69 -9.03 -2.34
C GLN A 154 11.81 -9.74 -0.99
N PRO A 155 12.47 -9.10 0.00
CA PRO A 155 12.49 -9.66 1.34
C PRO A 155 11.05 -9.75 1.86
N THR A 156 10.75 -10.85 2.54
CA THR A 156 9.49 -10.96 3.27
C THR A 156 9.48 -9.99 4.43
N THR A 157 8.28 -9.60 4.86
CA THR A 157 8.11 -8.72 6.02
C THR A 157 8.84 -9.24 7.26
N ASP A 158 8.83 -10.55 7.48
CA ASP A 158 9.46 -11.15 8.66
C ASP A 158 11.00 -11.17 8.54
N THR A 159 11.56 -11.38 7.34
CA THR A 159 13.02 -11.24 7.13
C THR A 159 13.50 -9.82 7.37
N THR A 160 12.75 -8.81 6.94
CA THR A 160 13.08 -7.41 7.18
C THR A 160 13.01 -7.06 8.67
N PHE A 161 12.01 -7.58 9.38
CA PHE A 161 11.89 -7.33 10.81
C PHE A 161 12.92 -8.05 11.67
N ALA A 162 13.45 -9.20 11.22
CA ALA A 162 14.54 -9.89 11.90
C ALA A 162 15.82 -9.05 11.97
N ASN A 163 16.04 -8.13 11.03
CA ASN A 163 17.20 -7.23 11.02
C ASN A 163 17.07 -6.06 12.01
N LEU A 164 15.89 -5.84 12.59
CA LEU A 164 15.63 -4.72 13.50
C LEU A 164 16.04 -5.02 14.96
N ALA A 165 16.75 -6.12 15.21
CA ALA A 165 17.20 -6.53 16.53
C ALA A 165 17.90 -5.38 17.28
N GLY A 166 17.44 -5.08 18.50
CA GLY A 166 18.01 -4.04 19.36
C GLY A 166 17.76 -2.60 18.91
N ALA A 167 17.00 -2.37 17.84
CA ALA A 167 16.68 -1.03 17.37
C ALA A 167 15.77 -0.28 18.35
N ARG A 168 16.08 1.00 18.59
CA ARG A 168 15.31 1.89 19.48
C ARG A 168 14.88 3.18 18.81
N TYR A 169 15.63 3.63 17.81
CA TYR A 169 15.38 4.85 17.05
C TYR A 169 15.11 4.48 15.60
N PHE A 170 14.08 5.09 15.02
CA PHE A 170 13.60 4.79 13.68
C PHE A 170 13.35 6.08 12.91
N THR A 171 13.70 6.06 11.62
CA THR A 171 13.31 7.05 10.63
C THR A 171 12.76 6.33 9.41
N LYS A 172 11.57 6.72 8.98
CA LYS A 172 10.97 6.26 7.74
C LYS A 172 11.04 7.37 6.70
N LEU A 173 11.63 7.06 5.54
CA LEU A 173 11.69 7.93 4.37
C LEU A 173 10.75 7.37 3.29
N ASP A 174 9.94 8.23 2.69
CA ASP A 174 9.03 7.90 1.57
C ASP A 174 9.62 8.54 0.30
N ALA A 175 10.00 7.73 -0.68
CA ALA A 175 10.48 8.22 -1.96
C ALA A 175 9.31 8.75 -2.81
N ASN A 176 9.46 9.95 -3.40
CA ASN A 176 8.41 10.55 -4.23
C ASN A 176 8.20 9.73 -5.51
N SER A 177 7.02 9.13 -5.68
CA SER A 177 6.53 8.55 -6.96
C SER A 177 7.65 7.94 -7.80
N GLY A 178 8.43 7.04 -7.20
CA GLY A 178 9.80 6.74 -7.63
C GLY A 178 9.95 6.23 -9.06
N PHE A 179 8.89 5.66 -9.63
CA PHE A 179 8.86 5.22 -11.02
C PHE A 179 9.19 6.36 -12.00
N TRP A 180 8.67 7.57 -11.79
CA TRP A 180 8.95 8.72 -12.68
C TRP A 180 10.40 9.21 -12.61
N GLN A 181 11.16 8.76 -11.61
CA GLN A 181 12.59 9.10 -11.49
C GLN A 181 13.48 8.15 -12.30
N ILE A 182 12.96 6.99 -12.72
CA ILE A 182 13.69 6.01 -13.52
C ILE A 182 13.48 6.33 -15.00
N LYS A 183 14.57 6.68 -15.70
CA LYS A 183 14.56 6.86 -17.15
C LYS A 183 14.36 5.52 -17.87
N LEU A 184 13.50 5.53 -18.89
CA LEU A 184 13.35 4.39 -19.80
C LEU A 184 14.50 4.37 -20.80
N SER A 185 14.87 3.16 -21.22
CA SER A 185 15.80 3.00 -22.35
C SER A 185 15.11 3.42 -23.65
N GLU A 186 15.85 3.97 -24.60
CA GLU A 186 15.32 4.40 -25.91
C GLU A 186 14.50 3.30 -26.60
N ARG A 187 14.94 2.04 -26.52
CA ARG A 187 14.22 0.90 -27.08
C ARG A 187 12.87 0.61 -26.40
N SER A 188 12.72 0.99 -25.14
CA SER A 188 11.50 0.75 -24.35
C SER A 188 10.49 1.88 -24.44
N LYS A 189 10.90 3.10 -24.83
CA LYS A 189 9.99 4.25 -24.90
C LYS A 189 8.82 4.03 -25.88
N PRO A 190 9.00 3.49 -27.10
CA PRO A 190 7.89 3.30 -28.03
C PRO A 190 6.84 2.30 -27.51
N LEU A 191 7.26 1.36 -26.64
CA LEU A 191 6.34 0.43 -25.96
C LEU A 191 5.45 1.12 -24.93
N THR A 192 5.74 2.39 -24.61
CA THR A 192 4.94 3.21 -23.69
C THR A 192 4.04 4.21 -24.41
N THR A 193 3.88 4.07 -25.72
CA THR A 193 3.12 5.02 -26.55
C THR A 193 1.63 5.00 -26.22
N PHE A 194 1.08 6.19 -26.00
CA PHE A 194 -0.34 6.43 -25.79
C PHE A 194 -0.88 7.47 -26.78
N ILE A 195 -2.17 7.35 -27.10
CA ILE A 195 -2.84 8.23 -28.06
C ILE A 195 -3.67 9.27 -27.32
N THR A 196 -3.53 10.52 -27.75
CA THR A 196 -4.39 11.64 -27.34
C THR A 196 -5.06 12.25 -28.57
N PRO A 197 -6.15 13.02 -28.41
CA PRO A 197 -6.75 13.78 -29.51
C PRO A 197 -5.81 14.79 -30.20
N TRP A 198 -4.63 15.06 -29.62
CA TRP A 198 -3.66 16.03 -30.13
C TRP A 198 -2.39 15.39 -30.70
N GLY A 199 -2.26 14.06 -30.65
CA GLY A 199 -1.06 13.38 -31.12
C GLY A 199 -0.75 12.10 -30.35
N ARG A 200 0.33 11.45 -30.77
CA ARG A 200 0.90 10.25 -30.14
C ARG A 200 2.09 10.66 -29.29
N TYR A 201 2.13 10.19 -28.06
CA TYR A 201 3.20 10.49 -27.13
C TYR A 201 3.73 9.21 -26.51
N CYS A 202 5.02 9.15 -26.27
CA CYS A 202 5.67 8.09 -25.50
C CYS A 202 6.28 8.66 -24.21
N LEU A 203 6.49 7.79 -23.23
CA LEU A 203 7.06 8.18 -21.95
C LEU A 203 8.58 8.00 -21.97
N ASN A 204 9.27 8.98 -21.39
CA ASN A 204 10.71 8.96 -21.17
C ASN A 204 11.11 8.35 -19.83
N VAL A 205 10.14 8.22 -18.93
CA VAL A 205 10.31 7.73 -17.56
C VAL A 205 9.35 6.58 -17.29
N PHE A 206 9.67 5.78 -16.29
CA PHE A 206 8.98 4.53 -16.04
C PHE A 206 7.52 4.79 -15.59
N PRO A 207 6.49 4.36 -16.36
CA PRO A 207 5.11 4.58 -15.94
C PRO A 207 4.69 3.67 -14.80
N PHE A 208 3.71 4.17 -14.04
CA PHE A 208 2.90 3.32 -13.18
C PHE A 208 2.12 2.27 -14.02
N GLY A 209 1.73 1.16 -13.39
CA GLY A 209 0.87 0.15 -14.04
C GLY A 209 1.60 -0.92 -14.86
N ILE A 210 2.90 -0.76 -15.13
CA ILE A 210 3.72 -1.87 -15.63
C ILE A 210 3.88 -2.92 -14.51
N SER A 211 3.56 -4.17 -14.82
CA SER A 211 3.65 -5.31 -13.88
C SER A 211 5.05 -5.48 -13.27
N SER A 212 6.11 -5.27 -14.05
CA SER A 212 7.51 -5.38 -13.62
C SER A 212 8.07 -4.13 -12.94
N GLY A 213 7.26 -3.07 -12.78
CA GLY A 213 7.73 -1.80 -12.26
C GLY A 213 8.28 -1.89 -10.85
N SER A 214 7.49 -2.40 -9.92
CA SER A 214 7.85 -2.47 -8.50
C SER A 214 9.15 -3.25 -8.27
N GLU A 215 9.37 -4.33 -9.02
CA GLU A 215 10.59 -5.13 -8.95
C GLU A 215 11.81 -4.35 -9.43
N LYS A 216 11.67 -3.62 -10.54
CA LYS A 216 12.76 -2.78 -11.08
C LYS A 216 13.10 -1.64 -10.13
N PHE A 217 12.09 -1.00 -9.54
CA PHE A 217 12.28 0.07 -8.56
C PHE A 217 12.97 -0.46 -7.30
N GLN A 218 12.47 -1.57 -6.75
CA GLN A 218 13.10 -2.26 -5.62
C GLN A 218 14.57 -2.54 -5.91
N LYS A 219 14.89 -3.14 -7.06
CA LYS A 219 16.27 -3.46 -7.42
C LYS A 219 17.16 -2.22 -7.46
N CYS A 220 16.67 -1.12 -8.04
CA CYS A 220 17.41 0.13 -8.09
C CYS A 220 17.67 0.69 -6.70
N MET A 221 16.66 0.67 -5.82
CA MET A 221 16.81 1.17 -4.46
C MET A 221 17.74 0.31 -3.61
N CYS A 222 17.66 -1.02 -3.74
CA CYS A 222 18.62 -1.93 -3.12
C CYS A 222 20.06 -1.64 -3.58
N GLN A 223 20.28 -1.31 -4.86
CA GLN A 223 21.61 -0.97 -5.39
C GLN A 223 22.12 0.37 -4.85
N ILE A 224 21.25 1.37 -4.68
CA ILE A 224 21.62 2.69 -4.14
C ILE A 224 22.03 2.58 -2.67
N LEU A 225 21.28 1.78 -1.91
CA LEU A 225 21.46 1.59 -0.47
C LEU A 225 22.42 0.44 -0.12
N GLU A 226 23.01 -0.21 -1.13
CA GLU A 226 23.90 -1.35 -0.95
C GLU A 226 25.09 -1.00 -0.05
N GLY A 227 25.39 -1.90 0.89
CA GLY A 227 26.49 -1.74 1.86
C GLY A 227 26.18 -0.84 3.05
N LEU A 228 24.96 -0.29 3.16
CA LEU A 228 24.52 0.40 4.36
C LEU A 228 23.92 -0.58 5.37
N TYR A 229 24.42 -0.56 6.60
CA TYR A 229 23.89 -1.34 7.71
C TYR A 229 22.76 -0.59 8.43
N GLY A 230 21.74 -1.32 8.89
CA GLY A 230 20.63 -0.72 9.63
C GLY A 230 19.64 0.06 8.74
N VAL A 231 19.53 -0.36 7.48
CA VAL A 231 18.68 0.26 6.48
C VAL A 231 17.89 -0.84 5.78
N GLU A 232 16.57 -0.72 5.84
CA GLU A 232 15.64 -1.67 5.24
C GLU A 232 14.84 -0.97 4.15
N CYS A 233 14.76 -1.56 2.97
CA CYS A 233 14.10 -0.97 1.81
C CYS A 233 12.96 -1.84 1.32
N ASN A 234 11.77 -1.25 1.21
CA ASN A 234 10.62 -1.89 0.59
C ASN A 234 9.91 -0.93 -0.38
N ILE A 235 10.19 -1.14 -1.67
CA ILE A 235 9.75 -0.36 -2.81
C ILE A 235 10.06 1.12 -2.54
N ASP A 236 9.05 1.92 -2.20
CA ASP A 236 9.16 3.37 -1.99
C ASP A 236 9.51 3.75 -0.54
N ASP A 237 9.37 2.81 0.41
CA ASP A 237 9.62 3.06 1.83
C ASP A 237 11.02 2.60 2.23
N VAL A 238 11.83 3.52 2.77
CA VAL A 238 13.15 3.22 3.36
C VAL A 238 13.07 3.43 4.87
N LEU A 239 13.40 2.40 5.65
CA LEU A 239 13.48 2.46 7.10
C LEU A 239 14.94 2.48 7.53
N VAL A 240 15.33 3.52 8.25
CA VAL A 240 16.63 3.62 8.93
C VAL A 240 16.41 3.36 10.40
N HIS A 241 17.25 2.54 11.01
CA HIS A 241 17.13 2.23 12.44
C HIS A 241 18.50 2.16 13.13
N GLY A 242 18.51 2.37 14.44
CA GLY A 242 19.73 2.30 15.27
C GLY A 242 19.42 1.98 16.74
N ALA A 243 20.41 1.43 17.45
CA ALA A 243 20.29 1.13 18.88
C ALA A 243 20.51 2.38 19.75
N THR A 244 21.39 3.29 19.30
CA THR A 244 21.60 4.61 19.90
C THR A 244 21.26 5.73 18.92
N GLN A 245 21.09 6.94 19.45
CA GLN A 245 20.78 8.13 18.64
C GLN A 245 21.93 8.43 17.67
N GLU A 246 23.18 8.35 18.15
CA GLU A 246 24.38 8.66 17.37
C GLU A 246 24.58 7.65 16.23
N GLU A 247 24.29 6.38 16.48
CA GLU A 247 24.32 5.35 15.45
C GLU A 247 23.24 5.59 14.39
N HIS A 248 22.01 5.87 14.83
CA HIS A 248 20.89 6.16 13.93
C HIS A 248 21.20 7.38 13.05
N ASP A 249 21.68 8.47 13.63
CA ASP A 249 21.92 9.72 12.90
C ASP A 249 23.03 9.59 11.87
N ARG A 250 24.12 8.87 12.22
CA ARG A 250 25.19 8.52 11.27
C ARG A 250 24.67 7.67 10.10
N ARG A 251 23.80 6.69 10.36
CA ARG A 251 23.18 5.87 9.31
C ARG A 251 22.26 6.70 8.43
N LEU A 252 21.44 7.56 9.04
CA LEU A 252 20.51 8.44 8.33
C LEU A 252 21.26 9.41 7.41
N GLU A 253 22.34 10.01 7.88
CA GLU A 253 23.18 10.89 7.06
C GLU A 253 23.73 10.15 5.84
N ALA A 254 24.28 8.94 6.03
CA ALA A 254 24.79 8.12 4.93
C ALA A 254 23.69 7.78 3.91
N VAL A 255 22.47 7.47 4.36
CA VAL A 255 21.31 7.22 3.49
C VAL A 255 20.94 8.46 2.69
N LEU A 256 20.80 9.61 3.35
CA LEU A 256 20.43 10.87 2.68
C LEU A 256 21.49 11.29 1.65
N GLN A 257 22.77 11.10 1.94
CA GLN A 257 23.85 11.33 0.99
C GLN A 257 23.75 10.40 -0.23
N ARG A 258 23.48 9.10 -0.04
CA ARG A 258 23.32 8.14 -1.14
C ARG A 258 22.11 8.46 -2.01
N LEU A 259 20.98 8.79 -1.40
CA LEU A 259 19.77 9.20 -2.11
C LEU A 259 19.99 10.49 -2.88
N GLY A 260 20.65 11.48 -2.28
CA GLY A 260 21.03 12.73 -2.95
C GLY A 260 21.95 12.50 -4.16
N ASN A 261 22.98 11.66 -4.01
CA ASN A 261 23.89 11.32 -5.10
C ASN A 261 23.19 10.58 -6.26
N ALA A 262 22.15 9.81 -5.95
CA ALA A 262 21.32 9.11 -6.93
C ALA A 262 20.17 9.98 -7.48
N ASN A 263 20.06 11.25 -7.07
CA ASN A 263 18.96 12.16 -7.38
C ASN A 263 17.57 11.61 -7.00
N VAL A 264 17.50 10.81 -5.94
CA VAL A 264 16.23 10.30 -5.41
C VAL A 264 15.58 11.37 -4.54
N THR A 265 14.38 11.78 -4.91
CA THR A 265 13.64 12.81 -4.14
C THR A 265 12.69 12.16 -3.12
N LEU A 266 12.56 12.79 -1.95
CA LEU A 266 11.75 12.31 -0.83
C LEU A 266 10.49 13.15 -0.61
N ASN A 267 9.42 12.51 -0.14
CA ASN A 267 8.20 13.17 0.27
C ASN A 267 8.29 13.65 1.72
N ALA A 268 8.63 14.93 1.93
CA ALA A 268 8.81 15.48 3.27
C ALA A 268 7.58 15.31 4.19
N GLU A 269 6.35 15.37 3.65
CA GLU A 269 5.11 15.25 4.46
C GLU A 269 4.87 13.83 4.97
N LYS A 270 5.39 12.82 4.27
CA LYS A 270 5.23 11.41 4.64
C LYS A 270 6.44 10.82 5.34
N CYS A 271 7.58 11.49 5.28
CA CYS A 271 8.76 11.10 6.03
C CYS A 271 8.52 11.30 7.53
N VAL A 272 8.98 10.35 8.34
CA VAL A 272 8.90 10.38 9.80
C VAL A 272 10.30 10.23 10.33
N PHE A 273 10.79 11.22 11.06
CA PHE A 273 12.17 11.29 11.52
C PHE A 273 12.29 11.07 13.02
N ASN A 274 13.31 10.30 13.41
CA ASN A 274 13.77 10.12 14.78
C ASN A 274 12.64 9.83 15.80
N VAL A 275 11.91 8.74 15.58
CA VAL A 275 10.83 8.30 16.45
C VAL A 275 11.18 6.97 17.14
N SER A 276 10.55 6.73 18.29
CA SER A 276 10.68 5.47 19.04
C SER A 276 9.77 4.36 18.50
N SER A 277 8.77 4.72 17.70
CA SER A 277 7.88 3.78 17.01
C SER A 277 7.43 4.34 15.66
N VAL A 278 7.38 3.51 14.62
CA VAL A 278 7.02 3.91 13.25
C VAL A 278 6.15 2.85 12.56
N LYS A 279 5.28 3.30 11.66
CA LYS A 279 4.47 2.43 10.81
C LYS A 279 5.27 1.99 9.58
N PHE A 280 5.64 0.72 9.50
CA PHE A 280 6.41 0.15 8.40
C PHE A 280 5.84 -1.21 7.99
N LEU A 281 5.77 -1.49 6.69
CA LEU A 281 5.17 -2.72 6.13
C LEU A 281 3.76 -3.05 6.67
N GLY A 282 3.00 -2.01 7.02
CA GLY A 282 1.65 -2.14 7.55
C GLY A 282 1.56 -2.70 8.97
N GLN A 283 2.63 -2.58 9.76
CA GLN A 283 2.71 -2.87 11.19
C GLN A 283 3.38 -1.70 11.92
N ILE A 284 3.18 -1.58 13.23
CA ILE A 284 3.88 -0.60 14.06
C ILE A 284 5.11 -1.28 14.63
N VAL A 285 6.29 -0.78 14.29
CA VAL A 285 7.56 -1.23 14.83
C VAL A 285 8.00 -0.22 15.88
N GLY A 286 8.39 -0.68 17.06
CA GLY A 286 8.96 0.16 18.10
C GLY A 286 10.00 -0.58 18.93
N ALA A 287 10.61 0.15 19.87
CA ALA A 287 11.60 -0.42 20.79
C ALA A 287 11.05 -1.56 21.68
N ASP A 288 9.73 -1.56 21.92
CA ASP A 288 9.03 -2.59 22.69
C ASP A 288 8.57 -3.79 21.86
N GLY A 289 8.73 -3.72 20.52
CA GLY A 289 8.40 -4.82 19.62
C GLY A 289 7.58 -4.39 18.40
N ILE A 290 6.89 -5.37 17.81
CA ILE A 290 6.04 -5.24 16.65
C ILE A 290 4.59 -5.36 17.10
N LYS A 291 3.76 -4.42 16.66
CA LYS A 291 2.32 -4.39 16.93
C LYS A 291 1.54 -4.31 15.63
N PRO A 292 0.30 -4.84 15.60
CA PRO A 292 -0.61 -4.62 14.50
C PRO A 292 -0.96 -3.13 14.35
N ASP A 293 -1.21 -2.71 13.12
CA ASP A 293 -1.61 -1.35 12.77
C ASP A 293 -3.02 -1.03 13.31
N PRO A 294 -3.19 -0.03 14.21
CA PRO A 294 -4.49 0.30 14.80
C PRO A 294 -5.58 0.59 13.78
N GLU A 295 -5.24 1.19 12.64
CA GLU A 295 -6.21 1.47 11.57
C GLU A 295 -6.77 0.18 10.97
N LYS A 296 -5.92 -0.83 10.77
CA LYS A 296 -6.37 -2.14 10.27
C LYS A 296 -7.16 -2.91 11.32
N ILE A 297 -6.76 -2.82 12.59
CA ILE A 297 -7.51 -3.42 13.70
C ILE A 297 -8.92 -2.81 13.77
N GLN A 298 -9.02 -1.48 13.64
CA GLN A 298 -10.32 -0.80 13.63
C GLN A 298 -11.17 -1.24 12.43
N ALA A 299 -10.58 -1.34 11.24
CA ALA A 299 -11.28 -1.84 10.05
C ALA A 299 -11.82 -3.27 10.25
N ILE A 300 -11.04 -4.16 10.89
CA ILE A 300 -11.49 -5.51 11.24
C ILE A 300 -12.64 -5.46 12.25
N ARG A 301 -12.55 -4.58 13.26
CA ARG A 301 -13.58 -4.42 14.29
C ARG A 301 -14.92 -3.94 13.71
N GLU A 302 -14.90 -3.05 12.73
CA GLU A 302 -16.09 -2.50 12.08
C GLU A 302 -16.63 -3.39 10.94
N MET A 303 -15.87 -4.42 10.54
CA MET A 303 -16.25 -5.29 9.44
C MET A 303 -17.57 -6.03 9.73
N PRO A 304 -18.54 -6.00 8.80
CA PRO A 304 -19.72 -6.86 8.86
C PRO A 304 -19.33 -8.31 8.59
N HIS A 305 -20.21 -9.26 8.95
CA HIS A 305 -19.99 -10.64 8.55
C HIS A 305 -20.00 -10.78 7.02
N PRO A 306 -19.22 -11.71 6.45
CA PRO A 306 -19.27 -11.99 5.03
C PRO A 306 -20.59 -12.67 4.65
N THR A 307 -21.21 -12.22 3.56
CA THR A 307 -22.50 -12.69 3.04
C THR A 307 -22.37 -13.56 1.79
N ASN A 308 -21.16 -13.63 1.22
CA ASN A 308 -20.88 -14.39 0.02
C ASN A 308 -19.44 -14.95 0.02
N LEU A 309 -19.17 -15.87 -0.91
CA LEU A 309 -17.89 -16.55 -1.04
C LEU A 309 -16.71 -15.59 -1.28
N HIS A 310 -16.93 -14.50 -2.02
CA HIS A 310 -15.88 -13.52 -2.29
C HIS A 310 -15.50 -12.77 -1.02
N GLU A 311 -16.49 -12.35 -0.22
CA GLU A 311 -16.28 -11.71 1.07
C GLU A 311 -15.62 -12.64 2.08
N VAL A 312 -15.95 -13.95 2.11
CA VAL A 312 -15.24 -14.91 2.97
C VAL A 312 -13.76 -15.00 2.61
N ARG A 313 -13.44 -15.07 1.31
CA ARG A 313 -12.04 -15.10 0.84
C ARG A 313 -11.31 -13.81 1.22
N SER A 314 -11.96 -12.67 1.05
CA SER A 314 -11.41 -11.37 1.43
C SER A 314 -11.15 -11.29 2.94
N PHE A 315 -12.13 -11.69 3.76
CA PHE A 315 -12.00 -11.74 5.21
C PHE A 315 -10.85 -12.65 5.65
N LEU A 316 -10.80 -13.90 5.17
CA LEU A 316 -9.74 -14.84 5.54
C LEU A 316 -8.35 -14.37 5.05
N GLY A 317 -8.26 -13.75 3.87
CA GLY A 317 -7.02 -13.14 3.40
C GLY A 317 -6.50 -12.05 4.33
N MET A 318 -7.41 -11.22 4.85
CA MET A 318 -7.09 -10.16 5.79
C MET A 318 -6.70 -10.71 7.17
N VAL A 319 -7.45 -11.70 7.67
CA VAL A 319 -7.14 -12.40 8.92
C VAL A 319 -5.76 -13.06 8.86
N ASN A 320 -5.40 -13.66 7.72
CA ASN A 320 -4.09 -14.26 7.52
C ASN A 320 -2.92 -13.26 7.61
N GLN A 321 -3.15 -11.98 7.26
CA GLN A 321 -2.14 -10.93 7.44
C GLN A 321 -1.74 -10.74 8.92
N PHE A 322 -2.62 -11.10 9.85
CA PHE A 322 -2.40 -11.01 11.29
C PHE A 322 -2.16 -12.35 11.97
N SER A 323 -2.01 -13.42 11.19
CA SER A 323 -1.78 -14.78 11.71
C SER A 323 -0.63 -14.83 12.71
N LYS A 324 0.45 -14.10 12.46
CA LYS A 324 1.62 -14.07 13.35
C LYS A 324 1.38 -13.47 14.73
N PHE A 325 0.26 -12.78 14.95
CA PHE A 325 -0.13 -12.20 16.24
C PHE A 325 -1.17 -13.06 16.97
N THR A 326 -1.67 -14.14 16.36
CA THR A 326 -2.83 -14.88 16.88
C THR A 326 -2.50 -16.35 17.07
N THR A 327 -2.79 -16.89 18.25
CA THR A 327 -2.70 -18.33 18.52
C THR A 327 -3.89 -19.08 17.92
N ASN A 328 -3.66 -20.32 17.50
CA ASN A 328 -4.70 -21.27 17.09
C ASN A 328 -5.68 -20.74 16.01
N LEU A 329 -5.20 -19.86 15.13
CA LEU A 329 -6.02 -19.25 14.09
C LEU A 329 -6.63 -20.29 13.13
N ALA A 330 -5.92 -21.39 12.88
CA ALA A 330 -6.42 -22.51 12.08
C ALA A 330 -7.75 -23.05 12.64
N ASP A 331 -7.83 -23.29 13.95
CA ASP A 331 -9.05 -23.82 14.57
C ASP A 331 -10.17 -22.78 14.59
N LEU A 332 -9.84 -21.53 14.92
CA LEU A 332 -10.81 -20.43 14.93
C LEU A 332 -11.44 -20.20 13.56
N THR A 333 -10.65 -20.29 12.49
CA THR A 333 -11.12 -20.05 11.12
C THR A 333 -11.85 -21.24 10.51
N LYS A 334 -11.82 -22.43 11.13
CA LYS A 334 -12.37 -23.66 10.55
C LYS A 334 -13.85 -23.51 10.13
N PRO A 335 -14.78 -23.04 10.98
CA PRO A 335 -16.20 -22.94 10.59
C PRO A 335 -16.46 -22.00 9.42
N ILE A 336 -15.57 -21.01 9.23
CA ILE A 336 -15.63 -20.05 8.12
C ILE A 336 -14.98 -20.63 6.86
N ARG A 337 -13.88 -21.39 6.99
CA ARG A 337 -13.21 -22.08 5.88
C ARG A 337 -14.08 -23.17 5.26
N GLU A 338 -14.96 -23.80 6.02
CA GLU A 338 -15.94 -24.78 5.51
C GLU A 338 -16.88 -24.17 4.46
N LEU A 339 -17.18 -22.85 4.55
CA LEU A 339 -17.97 -22.14 3.54
C LEU A 339 -17.25 -22.01 2.18
N LEU A 340 -15.93 -22.25 2.13
CA LEU A 340 -15.15 -22.23 0.88
C LEU A 340 -15.22 -23.56 0.11
N VAL A 341 -15.69 -24.64 0.75
CA VAL A 341 -15.71 -25.98 0.16
C VAL A 341 -16.76 -26.05 -0.95
N LYS A 342 -16.35 -26.56 -2.12
CA LYS A 342 -17.25 -26.73 -3.27
C LYS A 342 -18.43 -27.64 -2.90
N ASN A 343 -19.60 -27.33 -3.45
CA ASN A 343 -20.86 -28.06 -3.21
C ASN A 343 -21.41 -27.98 -1.77
N THR A 344 -20.95 -27.01 -0.98
CA THR A 344 -21.53 -26.71 0.34
C THR A 344 -22.63 -25.66 0.19
N ALA A 345 -23.80 -25.90 0.79
CA ALA A 345 -24.84 -24.89 0.85
C ALA A 345 -24.36 -23.71 1.71
N TRP A 346 -24.56 -22.48 1.23
CA TRP A 346 -24.22 -21.31 2.02
C TRP A 346 -25.14 -21.23 3.25
N THR A 347 -24.57 -21.31 4.44
CA THR A 347 -25.31 -21.18 5.70
C THR A 347 -24.45 -20.46 6.73
N TRP A 348 -24.91 -19.28 7.14
CA TRP A 348 -24.30 -18.52 8.23
C TRP A 348 -25.08 -18.77 9.52
N GLY A 349 -24.60 -19.72 10.33
CA GLY A 349 -25.24 -20.11 11.59
C GLY A 349 -24.49 -19.62 12.83
N PRO A 350 -24.93 -20.06 14.03
CA PRO A 350 -24.24 -19.78 15.28
C PRO A 350 -22.74 -20.16 15.29
N PRO A 351 -22.30 -21.30 14.70
CA PRO A 351 -20.88 -21.64 14.68
C PRO A 351 -20.02 -20.65 13.88
N GLN A 352 -20.52 -20.16 12.74
CA GLN A 352 -19.82 -19.18 11.91
C GLN A 352 -19.77 -17.82 12.60
N GLN A 353 -20.87 -17.41 13.22
CA GLN A 353 -20.94 -16.15 13.96
C GLN A 353 -20.00 -16.14 15.18
N ASP A 354 -20.01 -17.21 15.99
CA ASP A 354 -19.11 -17.36 17.13
C ASP A 354 -17.64 -17.37 16.70
N ALA A 355 -17.31 -18.09 15.62
CA ALA A 355 -15.97 -18.07 15.04
C ALA A 355 -15.55 -16.66 14.59
N PHE A 356 -16.44 -15.94 13.90
CA PHE A 356 -16.20 -14.59 13.42
C PHE A 356 -15.92 -13.61 14.58
N ASP A 357 -16.74 -13.66 15.63
CA ASP A 357 -16.59 -12.80 16.80
C ASP A 357 -15.34 -13.13 17.61
N LYS A 358 -15.00 -14.42 17.75
CA LYS A 358 -13.76 -14.87 18.38
C LYS A 358 -12.52 -14.43 17.61
N ILE A 359 -12.53 -14.52 16.28
CA ILE A 359 -11.42 -14.06 15.44
C ILE A 359 -11.25 -12.54 15.62
N LYS A 360 -12.33 -11.76 15.54
CA LYS A 360 -12.27 -10.30 15.74
C LYS A 360 -11.73 -9.95 17.13
N LYS A 361 -12.17 -10.66 18.17
CA LYS A 361 -11.64 -10.49 19.52
C LYS A 361 -10.15 -10.80 19.59
N ALA A 362 -9.71 -11.94 19.06
CA ALA A 362 -8.30 -12.34 19.08
C ALA A 362 -7.39 -11.34 18.36
N LEU A 363 -7.83 -10.84 17.20
CA LEU A 363 -7.11 -9.85 16.41
C LEU A 363 -7.04 -8.47 17.08
N THR A 364 -8.10 -8.09 17.81
CA THR A 364 -8.14 -6.82 18.55
C THR A 364 -7.38 -6.87 19.87
N SER A 365 -7.21 -8.06 20.46
CA SER A 365 -6.43 -8.30 21.68
C SER A 365 -5.03 -8.85 21.40
N ALA A 366 -4.52 -8.62 20.19
CA ALA A 366 -3.23 -9.15 19.75
C ALA A 366 -2.08 -8.64 20.66
N PRO A 367 -1.19 -9.54 21.13
CA PRO A 367 -0.04 -9.17 21.92
C PRO A 367 0.99 -8.41 21.09
N THR A 368 1.89 -7.71 21.79
CA THR A 368 3.09 -7.14 21.18
C THR A 368 4.11 -8.26 20.98
N LEU A 369 4.57 -8.45 19.75
CA LEU A 369 5.62 -9.43 19.44
C LEU A 369 6.98 -8.81 19.67
N THR A 370 7.90 -9.54 20.28
CA THR A 370 9.27 -9.07 20.50
C THR A 370 10.07 -9.17 19.20
N LEU A 371 11.00 -8.22 18.99
CA LEU A 371 11.94 -8.29 17.88
C LEU A 371 12.89 -9.48 18.09
N TYR A 372 13.09 -10.25 17.03
CA TYR A 372 14.02 -11.39 17.07
C TYR A 372 15.44 -10.89 17.31
N ASP A 373 16.14 -11.51 18.26
CA ASP A 373 17.56 -11.25 18.53
C ASP A 373 18.37 -12.55 18.36
N PRO A 374 19.31 -12.63 17.42
CA PRO A 374 20.10 -13.84 17.20
C PRO A 374 20.98 -14.24 18.39
N ASN A 375 21.21 -13.34 19.35
CA ASN A 375 22.06 -13.61 20.52
C ASN A 375 21.28 -14.16 21.72
N LYS A 376 19.95 -14.26 21.63
CA LYS A 376 19.08 -14.72 22.73
C LYS A 376 18.72 -16.19 22.57
N ALA A 377 18.56 -16.88 23.70
CA ALA A 377 18.04 -18.25 23.71
C ALA A 377 16.64 -18.27 23.09
N THR A 378 16.43 -19.19 22.16
CA THR A 378 15.17 -19.34 21.42
C THR A 378 14.54 -20.67 21.75
N LYS A 379 13.24 -20.65 22.06
CA LYS A 379 12.42 -21.83 22.33
C LYS A 379 11.27 -21.88 21.34
N ILE A 380 10.99 -23.06 20.81
CA ILE A 380 9.80 -23.31 20.00
C ILE A 380 8.89 -24.21 20.83
N ALA A 381 7.63 -23.82 20.95
CA ALA A 381 6.59 -24.69 21.48
C ALA A 381 5.58 -24.91 20.36
N ALA A 382 5.33 -26.17 20.03
CA ALA A 382 4.38 -26.59 19.01
C ALA A 382 3.31 -27.49 19.63
N ASP A 383 2.13 -27.49 19.04
CA ASP A 383 0.97 -28.28 19.45
C ASP A 383 0.11 -28.57 18.21
N ALA A 384 -0.56 -29.72 18.22
CA ALA A 384 -1.44 -30.15 17.15
C ALA A 384 -2.87 -30.39 17.63
N SER A 385 -3.83 -29.71 17.00
CA SER A 385 -5.24 -29.99 17.19
C SER A 385 -5.73 -31.08 16.24
N SER A 386 -7.03 -31.41 16.33
CA SER A 386 -7.66 -32.31 15.36
C SER A 386 -7.64 -31.79 13.92
N TYR A 387 -7.49 -30.48 13.71
CA TYR A 387 -7.69 -29.82 12.41
C TYR A 387 -6.61 -28.80 12.04
N GLY A 388 -5.72 -28.46 12.97
CA GLY A 388 -4.74 -27.40 12.81
C GLY A 388 -3.47 -27.68 13.59
N LEU A 389 -2.40 -27.01 13.16
CA LEU A 389 -1.10 -27.00 13.80
C LEU A 389 -0.90 -25.60 14.36
N GLY A 390 -0.35 -25.52 15.56
CA GLY A 390 0.05 -24.27 16.21
C GLY A 390 1.50 -24.36 16.64
N ALA A 391 2.24 -23.26 16.48
CA ALA A 391 3.53 -23.11 17.14
C ALA A 391 3.74 -21.66 17.57
N VAL A 392 4.61 -21.47 18.56
CA VAL A 392 5.08 -20.16 18.99
C VAL A 392 6.59 -20.19 19.10
N VAL A 393 7.22 -19.16 18.52
CA VAL A 393 8.65 -18.88 18.71
C VAL A 393 8.76 -17.91 19.88
N LEU A 394 9.47 -18.32 20.91
CA LEU A 394 9.72 -17.58 22.14
C LEU A 394 11.20 -17.23 22.26
N GLN A 395 11.51 -16.05 22.80
CA GLN A 395 12.88 -15.70 23.18
C GLN A 395 12.97 -15.25 24.63
N GLU A 396 14.09 -15.61 25.25
CA GLU A 396 14.42 -15.22 26.63
C GLU A 396 14.73 -13.74 26.70
N GLU A 397 14.05 -12.98 27.57
CA GLU A 397 14.31 -11.55 27.77
C GLU A 397 14.93 -11.25 29.14
N GLY A 398 14.85 -12.21 30.06
CA GLY A 398 15.44 -12.16 31.39
C GLY A 398 15.27 -13.52 32.07
N PRO A 399 15.74 -13.67 33.32
CA PRO A 399 15.66 -14.94 34.04
C PRO A 399 14.22 -15.48 34.04
N ASP A 400 14.02 -16.67 33.48
CA ASP A 400 12.73 -17.36 33.33
C ASP A 400 11.61 -16.61 32.61
N THR A 401 11.92 -15.51 31.91
CA THR A 401 10.93 -14.69 31.19
C THR A 401 11.05 -14.90 29.68
N TRP A 402 10.03 -15.51 29.09
CA TRP A 402 9.96 -15.81 27.66
C TRP A 402 8.90 -14.95 26.98
N LYS A 403 9.29 -14.27 25.90
CA LYS A 403 8.36 -13.45 25.11
C LYS A 403 8.14 -13.99 23.70
N PRO A 404 6.92 -13.86 23.14
CA PRO A 404 6.62 -14.32 21.79
C PRO A 404 7.25 -13.40 20.74
N VAL A 405 7.97 -14.01 19.80
CA VAL A 405 8.50 -13.36 18.59
C VAL A 405 7.52 -13.54 17.43
N SER A 406 6.94 -14.73 17.29
CA SER A 406 5.99 -15.03 16.23
C SER A 406 5.09 -16.20 16.61
N PHE A 407 3.81 -16.11 16.24
CA PHE A 407 2.89 -17.24 16.26
C PHE A 407 2.79 -17.85 14.86
N ILE A 408 2.70 -19.17 14.82
CA ILE A 408 2.54 -19.95 13.60
C ILE A 408 1.22 -20.71 13.75
N SER A 409 0.37 -20.63 12.75
CA SER A 409 -0.84 -21.42 12.71
C SER A 409 -1.13 -21.89 11.29
N ARG A 410 -1.22 -23.20 11.11
CA ARG A 410 -1.47 -23.82 9.80
C ARG A 410 -2.65 -24.76 9.91
N SER A 411 -3.55 -24.68 8.96
CA SER A 411 -4.63 -25.66 8.86
C SER A 411 -4.13 -26.94 8.21
N MET A 412 -4.52 -28.09 8.76
CA MET A 412 -4.21 -29.37 8.14
C MET A 412 -5.02 -29.57 6.86
N THR A 413 -4.40 -30.22 5.88
CA THR A 413 -5.10 -30.79 4.73
C THR A 413 -6.01 -31.92 5.18
N THR A 414 -6.95 -32.31 4.30
CA THR A 414 -7.82 -33.46 4.55
C THR A 414 -7.05 -34.75 4.84
N THR A 415 -5.85 -34.89 4.28
CA THR A 415 -5.01 -36.08 4.49
C THR A 415 -4.29 -36.02 5.83
N GLU A 416 -3.64 -34.90 6.14
CA GLU A 416 -2.97 -34.70 7.44
C GLU A 416 -3.95 -34.80 8.62
N ALA A 417 -5.20 -34.35 8.44
CA ALA A 417 -6.23 -34.45 9.49
C ALA A 417 -6.60 -35.90 9.88
N ARG A 418 -6.26 -36.90 9.06
CA ARG A 418 -6.49 -38.33 9.33
C ARG A 418 -5.34 -39.04 10.04
N TYR A 419 -4.21 -38.36 10.24
CA TYR A 419 -3.09 -38.91 10.99
C TYR A 419 -3.48 -39.20 12.45
N ALA A 420 -2.78 -40.16 13.06
CA ALA A 420 -2.90 -40.39 14.50
C ALA A 420 -2.41 -39.15 15.27
N GLN A 421 -2.88 -38.94 16.51
CA GLN A 421 -2.50 -37.74 17.28
C GLN A 421 -0.97 -37.59 17.39
N ILE A 422 -0.25 -38.68 17.64
CA ILE A 422 1.22 -38.65 17.73
C ILE A 422 1.91 -38.22 16.43
N GLU A 423 1.35 -38.59 15.27
CA GLU A 423 1.85 -38.18 13.96
C GLU A 423 1.51 -36.72 13.66
N LYS A 424 0.39 -36.23 14.20
CA LYS A 424 0.02 -34.80 14.14
C LYS A 424 0.94 -33.95 14.99
N GLU A 425 1.28 -34.38 16.20
CA GLU A 425 2.27 -33.71 17.05
C GLU A 425 3.64 -33.68 16.36
N ALA A 426 4.05 -34.77 15.69
CA ALA A 426 5.30 -34.81 14.94
C ALA A 426 5.29 -33.95 13.66
N LEU A 427 4.10 -33.66 13.12
CA LEU A 427 3.91 -32.76 11.97
C LEU A 427 3.93 -31.29 12.37
N ALA A 428 3.59 -30.97 13.62
CA ALA A 428 3.68 -29.63 14.20
C ALA A 428 5.13 -29.23 14.45
#